data_AF-A0A434TBV6-F1
#
_entry.id   AF-A0A434TBV6-F1
#
_cell.length_a   1.000
_cell.length_b   1.000
_cell.length_c   1.000
_cell.angle_alpha   90.00
_cell.angle_beta   90.00
_cell.angle_gamma   90.00
#
_symmetry.space_group_name_H-M   'P 1'
#
loop_
_entity.id
_entity.type
_entity.pdbx_description
1 polymer ?
#
loop_
_entity_poly.entity_id
_entity_poly.type
_entity_poly.pdbx_seq_one_letter_code
_entity_poly.pdbx_strand_id
1 'polypeptide(L)'
;NVSIKRMNANLDILQAKRQRLAGGGTRRDRSRILAALDANGCRDDEVEAPRAPIQEAARNNGGGNLFEQLFGRGDEEIATLDTPEALPPDDPGARNIRRVINQPDGMDLPRMNGEFRTVCVRTCDGYFFPMSNAASYGDFERDQKNCESSCPGTEMQVFYTRGMDDDAGNMTSSATGRPYSELPTAYLYKQANYSRPPQCGCNAQAENFSIIGGNPPNPEQPQPDSGVTTLVPAPAAKLDAGADPETLANAAGGLDRAAIK
;
A
#
# COMPACT_ATOMS: atom_id res chain seq x y z
N ASN A 1 -3.61 -31.51 -23.51
CA ASN A 1 -4.30 -30.50 -22.68
C ASN A 1 -4.30 -29.16 -23.44
N VAL A 2 -5.48 -28.67 -23.86
CA VAL A 2 -5.63 -27.47 -24.71
C VAL A 2 -5.28 -26.18 -23.96
N SER A 3 -5.52 -26.13 -22.65
CA SER A 3 -5.20 -24.98 -21.80
C SER A 3 -3.69 -24.70 -21.74
N ILE A 4 -2.88 -25.76 -21.60
CA ILE A 4 -1.41 -25.67 -21.56
C ILE A 4 -0.84 -25.09 -22.87
N LYS A 5 -1.40 -25.49 -24.02
CA LYS A 5 -0.98 -24.94 -25.32
C LYS A 5 -1.29 -23.44 -25.44
N ARG A 6 -2.44 -23.01 -24.92
CA ARG A 6 -2.83 -21.58 -24.91
C ARG A 6 -1.93 -20.75 -23.97
N MET A 7 -1.58 -21.30 -22.81
CA MET A 7 -0.66 -20.64 -21.87
C MET A 7 0.74 -20.47 -22.46
N ASN A 8 1.27 -21.51 -23.11
CA ASN A 8 2.58 -21.45 -23.76
C ASN A 8 2.61 -20.44 -24.91
N ALA A 9 1.58 -20.41 -25.76
CA ALA A 9 1.48 -19.41 -26.83
C ALA A 9 1.41 -17.97 -26.29
N ASN A 10 0.69 -17.75 -25.19
CA ASN A 10 0.67 -16.45 -24.52
C ASN A 10 2.04 -16.07 -23.95
N LEU A 11 2.74 -17.02 -23.34
CA LEU A 11 4.08 -16.81 -22.81
C LEU A 11 5.05 -16.37 -23.91
N ASP A 12 5.02 -17.02 -25.07
CA ASP A 12 5.88 -16.68 -26.21
C ASP A 12 5.60 -15.26 -26.72
N ILE A 13 4.32 -14.87 -26.81
CA ILE A 13 3.91 -13.50 -27.18
C ILE A 13 4.47 -12.47 -26.20
N LEU A 14 4.35 -12.75 -24.89
CA LEU A 14 4.83 -11.84 -23.84
C LEU A 14 6.36 -11.73 -23.86
N GLN A 15 7.08 -12.83 -24.06
CA GLN A 15 8.54 -12.83 -24.19
C GLN A 15 9.01 -12.04 -25.42
N ALA A 16 8.36 -12.23 -26.56
CA ALA A 16 8.65 -11.48 -27.79
C ALA A 16 8.40 -9.97 -27.62
N LYS A 17 7.32 -9.60 -26.92
CA LYS A 17 7.01 -8.19 -26.61
C LYS A 17 8.04 -7.60 -25.66
N ARG A 18 8.48 -8.35 -24.64
CA ARG A 18 9.54 -7.92 -23.71
C ARG A 18 10.85 -7.68 -24.45
N GLN A 19 11.25 -8.57 -25.35
CA GLN A 19 12.47 -8.40 -26.16
C GLN A 19 12.41 -7.15 -27.04
N ARG A 20 11.26 -6.86 -27.66
CA ARG A 20 11.06 -5.63 -28.44
C ARG A 20 11.21 -4.36 -27.59
N LEU A 21 10.69 -4.38 -26.37
CA LEU A 21 10.79 -3.24 -25.45
C LEU A 21 12.18 -3.12 -24.79
N ALA A 22 12.86 -4.25 -24.57
CA ALA A 22 14.21 -4.29 -23.99
C ALA A 22 15.29 -3.68 -24.91
N GLY A 23 15.04 -3.59 -26.21
CA GLY A 23 15.93 -2.93 -27.17
C GLY A 23 16.02 -1.41 -27.03
N GLY A 24 15.18 -0.78 -26.19
CA GLY A 24 15.08 0.67 -26.05
C GLY A 24 14.45 1.32 -27.30
N GLY A 25 13.66 2.38 -27.09
CA GLY A 25 13.10 3.14 -28.21
C GLY A 25 14.22 3.74 -29.08
N THR A 26 14.07 3.70 -30.40
CA THR A 26 15.05 4.33 -31.29
C THR A 26 15.03 5.85 -31.07
N ARG A 27 16.11 6.56 -31.48
CA ARG A 27 16.13 8.02 -31.44
C ARG A 27 14.94 8.64 -32.20
N ARG A 28 14.44 7.95 -33.24
CA ARG A 28 13.23 8.32 -33.99
C ARG A 28 11.95 8.17 -33.16
N ASP A 29 11.82 7.09 -32.40
CA ASP A 29 10.67 6.88 -31.51
C ASP A 29 10.63 7.94 -30.42
N ARG A 30 11.79 8.27 -29.83
CA ARG A 30 11.90 9.37 -28.87
C ARG A 30 11.46 10.70 -29.49
N SER A 31 11.92 11.04 -30.69
CA SER A 31 11.49 12.28 -31.35
C SER A 31 9.99 12.30 -31.66
N ARG A 32 9.40 11.16 -32.03
CA ARG A 32 7.96 11.05 -32.29
C ARG A 32 7.14 11.27 -31.02
N ILE A 33 7.58 10.69 -29.90
CA ILE A 33 6.91 10.86 -28.60
C ILE A 33 7.01 12.31 -28.13
N LEU A 34 8.20 12.92 -28.23
CA LEU A 34 8.38 14.34 -27.84
C LEU A 34 7.50 15.27 -28.68
N ALA A 35 7.47 15.09 -30.01
CA ALA A 35 6.60 15.87 -30.87
C ALA A 35 5.11 15.67 -30.56
N ALA A 36 4.70 14.46 -30.16
CA ALA A 36 3.33 14.20 -29.74
C ALA A 36 2.99 14.88 -28.40
N LEU A 37 3.93 14.91 -27.44
CA LEU A 37 3.74 15.61 -26.17
C LEU A 37 3.63 17.12 -26.38
N ASP A 38 4.49 17.69 -27.24
CA ASP A 38 4.47 19.11 -27.60
C ASP A 38 3.15 19.47 -28.33
N ALA A 39 2.70 18.63 -29.27
CA ALA A 39 1.45 18.85 -29.99
C ALA A 39 0.18 18.75 -29.12
N ASN A 40 0.26 18.09 -27.96
CA ASN A 40 -0.84 17.95 -27.01
C ASN A 40 -0.69 18.89 -25.79
N GLY A 41 0.25 19.84 -25.82
CA GLY A 41 0.42 20.83 -24.75
C GLY A 41 0.80 20.22 -23.39
N CYS A 42 1.28 18.97 -23.34
CA CYS A 42 1.60 18.27 -22.10
C CYS A 42 2.91 18.76 -21.43
N ARG A 43 3.48 19.86 -21.93
CA ARG A 43 4.73 20.48 -21.47
C ARG A 43 4.59 21.95 -21.10
N ASP A 44 3.44 22.55 -21.37
CA ASP A 44 3.20 23.98 -21.21
C ASP A 44 2.57 24.33 -19.84
N ASP A 45 2.66 23.42 -18.86
CA ASP A 45 2.52 23.80 -17.46
C ASP A 45 3.75 24.66 -17.11
N GLU A 46 3.70 25.95 -17.47
CA GLU A 46 4.45 26.99 -16.79
C GLU A 46 4.18 26.80 -15.30
N VAL A 47 5.12 26.17 -14.60
CA VAL A 47 5.19 26.22 -13.15
C VAL A 47 5.31 27.70 -12.84
N GLU A 48 4.19 28.34 -12.47
CA GLU A 48 4.16 29.72 -12.01
C GLU A 48 5.30 29.84 -10.98
N ALA A 49 6.28 30.69 -11.29
CA ALA A 49 7.38 30.94 -10.39
C ALA A 49 6.79 31.29 -9.01
N PRO A 50 7.29 30.69 -7.91
CA PRO A 50 6.79 31.00 -6.58
C PRO A 50 6.79 32.51 -6.39
N ARG A 51 5.63 33.08 -6.04
CA ARG A 51 5.51 34.51 -5.75
C ARG A 51 6.60 34.89 -4.75
N ALA A 52 7.43 35.85 -5.12
CA ALA A 52 8.46 36.39 -4.23
C ALA A 52 7.82 36.80 -2.90
N PRO A 53 8.45 36.50 -1.75
CA PRO A 53 7.93 36.95 -0.46
C PRO A 53 7.85 38.48 -0.45
N ILE A 54 6.77 38.99 0.13
CA ILE A 54 6.53 40.42 0.32
C ILE A 54 7.75 41.00 1.04
N GLN A 55 8.47 41.90 0.37
CA GLN A 55 9.49 42.73 1.02
C GLN A 55 8.74 43.71 1.92
N GLU A 56 8.57 43.35 3.18
CA GLU A 56 8.15 44.29 4.21
C GLU A 56 9.21 45.39 4.33
N ALA A 57 8.71 46.62 4.20
CA ALA A 57 9.48 47.83 4.20
C ALA A 57 10.40 47.92 5.43
N ALA A 58 11.65 48.25 5.16
CA ALA A 58 12.67 48.59 6.13
C ALA A 58 12.13 49.53 7.22
N ARG A 59 12.08 49.04 8.46
CA ARG A 59 12.13 49.88 9.65
C ARG A 59 13.39 49.55 10.42
N ASN A 60 14.36 50.45 10.30
CA ASN A 60 15.48 50.58 11.22
C ASN A 60 14.96 50.76 12.64
N ASN A 61 15.25 49.81 13.54
CA ASN A 61 15.89 50.06 14.84
C ASN A 61 15.82 48.82 15.74
N GLY A 62 16.96 48.50 16.35
CA GLY A 62 17.04 47.71 17.59
C GLY A 62 17.06 46.19 17.40
N GLY A 63 18.27 45.63 17.33
CA GLY A 63 18.48 44.19 17.34
C GLY A 63 18.03 43.54 18.65
N GLY A 64 17.28 42.45 18.51
CA GLY A 64 16.85 41.55 19.58
C GLY A 64 15.88 40.53 19.00
N ASN A 65 16.26 39.25 19.02
CA ASN A 65 15.47 38.20 18.38
C ASN A 65 14.26 37.84 19.25
N LEU A 66 13.10 37.62 18.63
CA LEU A 66 11.82 37.25 19.27
C LEU A 66 11.93 36.02 20.18
N PHE A 67 12.90 35.14 19.92
CA PHE A 67 13.19 33.95 20.72
C PHE A 67 13.63 34.30 22.15
N GLU A 68 14.33 35.43 22.31
CA GLU A 68 14.87 35.91 23.59
C GLU A 68 13.80 36.53 24.49
N GLN A 69 12.67 36.95 23.89
CA GLN A 69 11.51 37.46 24.62
C GLN A 69 10.51 36.37 25.00
N LEU A 70 10.58 35.19 24.35
CA LEU A 70 9.66 34.07 24.59
C LEU A 70 10.26 33.00 25.54
N PHE A 71 11.58 32.85 25.59
CA PHE A 71 12.27 31.91 26.48
C PHE A 71 13.21 32.68 27.42
N GLY A 72 12.67 33.09 28.57
CA GLY A 72 13.37 33.94 29.53
C GLY A 72 14.76 33.41 29.93
N ARG A 73 15.74 34.31 29.80
CA ARG A 73 16.92 34.52 30.66
C ARG A 73 17.26 33.37 31.63
N GLY A 74 18.19 32.51 31.23
CA GLY A 74 18.97 31.66 32.12
C GLY A 74 20.41 32.13 32.12
N ASP A 75 20.75 32.99 33.10
CA ASP A 75 22.12 33.37 33.39
C ASP A 75 22.82 32.17 34.06
N GLU A 76 23.73 31.47 33.36
CA GLU A 76 24.84 30.75 34.01
C GLU A 76 26.17 31.02 33.27
N GLU A 77 26.90 31.90 33.91
CA GLU A 77 28.34 32.18 33.89
C GLU A 77 29.23 30.98 33.56
N ILE A 78 29.92 31.00 32.40
CA ILE A 78 31.25 30.37 32.28
C ILE A 78 32.19 31.32 31.53
N ALA A 79 33.32 31.56 32.20
CA ALA A 79 34.37 32.53 31.93
C ALA A 79 34.90 32.58 30.48
N THR A 80 35.13 33.82 30.04
CA THR A 80 36.14 34.20 29.05
C THR A 80 37.51 33.65 29.42
N LEU A 81 38.23 33.05 28.47
CA LEU A 81 39.71 33.00 28.45
C LEU A 81 40.21 32.67 27.02
N ASP A 82 40.99 33.62 26.48
CA ASP A 82 42.11 33.50 25.54
C ASP A 82 42.01 32.64 24.27
N THR A 83 41.94 33.33 23.13
CA THR A 83 42.75 32.98 21.94
C THR A 83 44.19 33.42 22.16
N PRO A 84 45.19 32.58 21.84
CA PRO A 84 45.93 32.84 20.61
C PRO A 84 46.46 31.61 19.85
N GLU A 85 46.87 31.90 18.61
CA GLU A 85 47.82 31.20 17.74
C GLU A 85 47.37 29.99 16.87
N ALA A 86 47.78 30.09 15.61
CA ALA A 86 47.49 29.22 14.48
C ALA A 86 48.26 27.89 14.50
N LEU A 87 47.59 26.83 14.00
CA LEU A 87 48.21 25.61 13.48
C LEU A 87 47.46 25.17 12.19
N PRO A 88 48.16 24.62 11.18
CA PRO A 88 47.65 24.49 9.81
C PRO A 88 46.65 23.32 9.64
N PRO A 89 45.62 23.43 8.76
CA PRO A 89 44.62 22.39 8.59
C PRO A 89 44.86 21.58 7.30
N ASP A 90 45.73 20.59 7.34
CA ASP A 90 45.83 19.56 6.29
C ASP A 90 45.20 18.25 6.78
N ASP A 91 43.87 18.22 6.85
CA ASP A 91 43.12 16.97 6.91
C ASP A 91 41.74 17.11 6.22
N PRO A 92 41.50 16.47 5.06
CA PRO A 92 40.28 16.63 4.27
C PRO A 92 39.04 15.90 4.84
N GLY A 93 39.20 15.12 5.92
CA GLY A 93 38.11 14.35 6.54
C GLY A 93 37.22 15.15 7.50
N ALA A 94 37.76 16.16 8.19
CA ALA A 94 37.04 16.89 9.25
C ALA A 94 36.15 18.04 8.73
N ARG A 95 36.37 18.50 7.49
CA ARG A 95 35.55 19.55 6.85
C ARG A 95 34.15 19.05 6.50
N ASN A 96 33.98 17.74 6.36
CA ASN A 96 32.71 17.12 5.97
C ASN A 96 31.76 16.95 7.16
N ILE A 97 32.28 16.91 8.39
CA ILE A 97 31.48 16.65 9.60
C ILE A 97 31.01 17.97 10.24
N ARG A 98 31.84 19.02 10.22
CA ARG A 98 31.46 20.33 10.81
C ARG A 98 30.58 21.21 9.92
N ARG A 99 30.50 20.95 8.60
CA ARG A 99 29.56 21.65 7.71
C ARG A 99 28.13 21.06 7.77
N VAL A 100 27.93 19.93 8.45
CA VAL A 100 26.59 19.31 8.60
C VAL A 100 25.82 19.86 9.80
N ILE A 101 26.46 20.50 10.78
CA ILE A 101 25.79 20.91 12.03
C ILE A 101 25.44 22.42 12.05
N ASN A 102 26.07 23.26 11.21
CA ASN A 102 25.82 24.71 11.20
C ASN A 102 25.74 25.29 9.78
N GLN A 103 24.77 24.83 8.98
CA GLN A 103 24.40 25.49 7.73
C GLN A 103 22.98 26.05 7.88
N PRO A 104 22.78 27.39 7.95
CA PRO A 104 21.48 28.00 8.12
C PRO A 104 20.86 28.35 6.75
N ASP A 105 20.83 27.40 5.81
CA ASP A 105 20.15 27.57 4.53
C ASP A 105 19.43 26.27 4.16
N GLY A 106 18.09 26.36 4.15
CA GLY A 106 17.16 25.25 4.12
C GLY A 106 17.18 24.46 2.82
N MET A 107 17.82 23.30 2.85
CA MET A 107 17.27 22.16 2.14
C MET A 107 16.17 21.55 3.01
N ASP A 108 14.91 21.82 2.65
CA ASP A 108 13.80 20.93 2.92
C ASP A 108 14.16 19.55 2.34
N LEU A 109 14.93 18.75 3.08
CA LEU A 109 14.63 17.33 3.12
C LEU A 109 13.13 17.28 3.40
N PRO A 110 12.29 16.65 2.56
CA PRO A 110 10.89 16.54 2.88
C PRO A 110 10.88 15.88 4.24
N ARG A 111 10.58 16.67 5.28
CA ARG A 111 10.26 16.14 6.58
C ARG A 111 9.28 15.02 6.24
N MET A 112 9.55 13.83 6.75
CA MET A 112 8.59 12.73 6.73
C MET A 112 7.39 13.19 7.59
N ASN A 113 6.64 14.17 7.07
CA ASN A 113 5.46 14.84 7.65
C ASN A 113 4.22 13.99 7.42
N GLY A 114 4.42 12.73 7.02
CA GLY A 114 3.39 11.73 7.00
C GLY A 114 3.11 11.28 8.42
N GLU A 115 2.42 12.10 9.21
CA GLU A 115 1.97 11.72 10.56
C GLU A 115 0.89 10.63 10.49
N PHE A 116 0.21 10.53 9.35
CA PHE A 116 -0.97 9.70 9.17
C PHE A 116 -0.71 8.49 8.28
N ARG A 117 -1.31 7.38 8.69
CA ARG A 117 -1.56 6.24 7.82
C ARG A 117 -3.03 6.26 7.39
N THR A 118 -3.27 6.37 6.09
CA THR A 118 -4.62 6.35 5.50
C THR A 118 -4.99 4.94 5.09
N VAL A 119 -6.25 4.59 5.30
CA VAL A 119 -6.84 3.30 5.02
C VAL A 119 -8.18 3.55 4.34
N CYS A 120 -8.40 2.92 3.19
CA CYS A 120 -9.67 2.99 2.49
C CYS A 120 -10.62 1.93 3.06
N VAL A 121 -11.81 2.35 3.49
CA VAL A 121 -12.83 1.49 4.09
C VAL A 121 -14.07 1.50 3.19
N ARG A 122 -14.59 0.32 2.88
CA ARG A 122 -15.87 0.12 2.23
C ARG A 122 -16.98 0.14 3.29
N THR A 123 -17.89 1.10 3.22
CA THR A 123 -18.86 1.33 4.29
C THR A 123 -20.00 0.31 4.32
N CYS A 124 -20.17 -0.50 3.27
CA CYS A 124 -21.27 -1.48 3.21
C CYS A 124 -20.98 -2.79 3.95
N ASP A 125 -19.71 -3.18 4.13
CA ASP A 125 -19.29 -4.40 4.85
C ASP A 125 -18.08 -4.20 5.79
N GLY A 126 -17.60 -2.96 5.91
CA GLY A 126 -16.44 -2.60 6.73
C GLY A 126 -15.11 -3.12 6.18
N TYR A 127 -15.05 -3.69 4.97
CA TYR A 127 -13.77 -4.14 4.42
C TYR A 127 -12.82 -2.96 4.26
N PHE A 128 -11.54 -3.13 4.60
CA PHE A 128 -10.56 -2.07 4.53
C PHE A 128 -9.22 -2.51 3.95
N PHE A 129 -8.54 -1.59 3.26
CA PHE A 129 -7.21 -1.81 2.70
C PHE A 129 -6.34 -0.54 2.83
N PRO A 130 -5.02 -0.69 3.04
CA PRO A 130 -4.13 0.45 3.25
C PRO A 130 -3.95 1.27 1.97
N MET A 131 -3.85 2.60 2.12
CA MET A 131 -3.61 3.55 1.04
C MET A 131 -2.19 4.11 1.15
N SER A 132 -1.96 5.02 2.10
CA SER A 132 -0.69 5.70 2.31
C SER A 132 -0.19 5.45 3.73
N ASN A 133 1.09 5.14 3.92
CA ASN A 133 1.69 4.99 5.25
C ASN A 133 2.29 6.28 5.82
N ALA A 134 2.35 7.34 5.01
CA ALA A 134 2.98 8.61 5.35
C ALA A 134 2.22 9.77 4.68
N ALA A 135 0.93 9.87 4.95
CA ALA A 135 0.07 10.95 4.46
C ALA A 135 0.09 12.17 5.40
N SER A 136 0.01 13.35 4.79
CA SER A 136 -0.32 14.61 5.46
C SER A 136 -1.83 14.89 5.36
N TYR A 137 -2.33 15.88 6.12
CA TYR A 137 -3.73 16.31 5.99
C TYR A 137 -4.12 16.74 4.57
N GLY A 138 -3.19 17.36 3.83
CA GLY A 138 -3.44 17.78 2.45
C GLY A 138 -3.62 16.61 1.47
N ASP A 139 -3.19 15.41 1.85
CA ASP A 139 -3.31 14.21 1.03
C ASP A 139 -4.68 13.52 1.16
N PHE A 140 -5.48 13.86 2.18
CA PHE A 140 -6.72 13.13 2.48
C PHE A 140 -7.74 13.24 1.35
N GLU A 141 -7.84 14.38 0.67
CA GLU A 141 -8.75 14.55 -0.46
C GLU A 141 -8.32 13.68 -1.66
N ARG A 142 -7.02 13.61 -1.94
CA ARG A 142 -6.47 12.73 -2.99
C ARG A 142 -6.73 11.27 -2.65
N ASP A 143 -6.43 10.88 -1.42
CA ASP A 143 -6.62 9.51 -0.95
C ASP A 143 -8.10 9.12 -0.96
N GLN A 144 -9.02 10.06 -0.65
CA GLN A 144 -10.47 9.85 -0.75
C GLN A 144 -10.91 9.58 -2.19
N LYS A 145 -10.47 10.40 -3.16
CA LYS A 145 -10.76 10.17 -4.58
C LYS A 145 -10.21 8.83 -5.07
N ASN A 146 -8.99 8.48 -4.67
CA ASN A 146 -8.39 7.19 -5.01
C ASN A 146 -9.17 6.02 -4.39
N CYS A 147 -9.60 6.16 -3.13
CA CYS A 147 -10.41 5.19 -2.41
C CYS A 147 -11.76 4.94 -3.12
N GLU A 148 -12.47 6.00 -3.52
CA GLU A 148 -13.71 5.91 -4.30
C GLU A 148 -13.49 5.27 -5.68
N SER A 149 -12.40 5.65 -6.38
CA SER A 149 -12.08 5.09 -7.70
C SER A 149 -11.76 3.59 -7.67
N SER A 150 -11.37 3.06 -6.52
CA SER A 150 -11.00 1.65 -6.36
C SER A 150 -12.21 0.72 -6.46
N CYS A 151 -13.38 1.20 -6.04
CA CYS A 151 -14.62 0.41 -5.98
C CYS A 151 -15.81 1.27 -6.45
N PRO A 152 -15.90 1.55 -7.76
CA PRO A 152 -16.98 2.37 -8.31
C PRO A 152 -18.34 1.68 -8.10
N GLY A 153 -19.33 2.44 -7.65
CA GLY A 153 -20.67 1.93 -7.34
C GLY A 153 -20.84 1.42 -5.90
N THR A 154 -19.78 1.46 -5.09
CA THR A 154 -19.87 1.29 -3.62
C THR A 154 -19.46 2.55 -2.90
N GLU A 155 -20.06 2.79 -1.74
CA GLU A 155 -19.64 3.89 -0.87
C GLU A 155 -18.33 3.50 -0.17
N MET A 156 -17.33 4.36 -0.35
CA MET A 156 -15.96 4.19 0.14
C MET A 156 -15.55 5.45 0.91
N GLN A 157 -14.83 5.27 2.00
CA GLN A 157 -14.40 6.36 2.86
C GLN A 157 -12.99 6.13 3.38
N VAL A 158 -12.19 7.20 3.40
CA VAL A 158 -10.86 7.16 4.00
C VAL A 158 -10.98 7.32 5.50
N PHE A 159 -10.31 6.41 6.20
CA PHE A 159 -10.01 6.48 7.62
C PHE A 159 -8.51 6.68 7.78
N TYR A 160 -8.09 7.26 8.90
CA TYR A 160 -6.69 7.45 9.21
C TYR A 160 -6.36 7.02 10.64
N THR A 161 -5.11 6.65 10.86
CA THR A 161 -4.52 6.48 12.20
C THR A 161 -3.25 7.32 12.30
N ARG A 162 -2.88 7.71 13.52
CA ARG A 162 -1.62 8.39 13.81
C ARG A 162 -0.63 7.37 14.36
N GLY A 163 0.61 7.40 13.88
CA GLY A 163 1.63 6.44 14.31
C GLY A 163 1.42 5.03 13.76
N MET A 164 2.04 4.03 14.42
CA MET A 164 2.00 2.61 14.03
C MET A 164 1.00 1.81 14.86
N ASP A 165 -0.12 2.41 15.27
CA ASP A 165 -1.16 1.66 15.94
C ASP A 165 -1.84 0.69 14.95
N ASP A 166 -1.78 -0.60 15.28
CA ASP A 166 -2.33 -1.68 14.45
C ASP A 166 -3.83 -1.94 14.71
N ASP A 167 -4.44 -1.25 15.68
CA ASP A 167 -5.86 -1.41 15.96
C ASP A 167 -6.74 -0.64 14.95
N ALA A 168 -7.25 -1.39 13.98
CA ALA A 168 -8.20 -0.89 12.99
C ALA A 168 -9.45 -0.25 13.63
N GLY A 169 -9.86 -0.67 14.84
CA GLY A 169 -11.06 -0.17 15.52
C GLY A 169 -11.00 1.32 15.87
N ASN A 170 -9.79 1.84 16.07
CA ASN A 170 -9.53 3.22 16.50
C ASN A 170 -9.20 4.16 15.34
N MET A 171 -9.15 3.65 14.10
CA MET A 171 -8.96 4.52 12.93
C MET A 171 -10.10 5.53 12.85
N THR A 172 -9.80 6.78 12.57
CA THR A 172 -10.77 7.88 12.54
C THR A 172 -11.19 8.18 11.11
N SER A 173 -12.50 8.31 10.86
CA SER A 173 -13.03 8.71 9.56
C SER A 173 -12.57 10.12 9.19
N SER A 174 -12.03 10.30 8.00
CA SER A 174 -11.65 11.62 7.48
C SER A 174 -12.85 12.54 7.25
N ALA A 175 -14.06 12.00 7.03
CA ALA A 175 -15.25 12.79 6.75
C ALA A 175 -16.12 13.04 8.00
N THR A 176 -16.25 12.06 8.89
CA THR A 176 -17.15 12.16 10.06
C THR A 176 -16.43 12.36 11.39
N GLY A 177 -15.13 12.10 11.45
CA GLY A 177 -14.35 12.13 12.69
C GLY A 177 -14.68 11.01 13.69
N ARG A 178 -15.53 10.04 13.30
CA ARG A 178 -15.88 8.90 14.15
C ARG A 178 -14.91 7.74 13.98
N PRO A 179 -14.68 6.92 15.01
CA PRO A 179 -13.85 5.74 14.90
C PRO A 179 -14.50 4.67 14.01
N TYR A 180 -13.68 3.85 13.37
CA TYR A 180 -14.13 2.77 12.50
C TYR A 180 -15.00 1.75 13.26
N SER A 181 -14.74 1.53 14.54
CA SER A 181 -15.56 0.67 15.42
C SER A 181 -17.01 1.15 15.60
N GLU A 182 -17.31 2.45 15.41
CA GLU A 182 -18.68 2.99 15.45
C GLU A 182 -19.44 2.76 14.15
N LEU A 183 -18.78 2.36 13.07
CA LEU A 183 -19.44 2.05 11.81
C LEU A 183 -20.35 0.82 12.02
N PRO A 184 -21.66 0.88 11.69
CA PRO A 184 -22.58 -0.25 11.90
C PRO A 184 -22.16 -1.54 11.18
N THR A 185 -21.38 -1.38 10.10
CA THR A 185 -20.87 -2.47 9.26
C THR A 185 -19.42 -2.84 9.57
N ALA A 186 -18.84 -2.28 10.63
CA ALA A 186 -17.47 -2.57 11.03
C ALA A 186 -17.25 -4.08 11.18
N TYR A 187 -16.20 -4.58 10.54
CA TYR A 187 -15.75 -5.97 10.59
C TYR A 187 -16.75 -7.02 10.09
N LEU A 188 -17.85 -6.63 9.42
CA LEU A 188 -18.80 -7.61 8.86
C LEU A 188 -18.10 -8.57 7.89
N TYR A 189 -17.16 -8.08 7.08
CA TYR A 189 -16.35 -8.90 6.18
C TYR A 189 -15.53 -10.01 6.87
N LYS A 190 -15.28 -9.91 8.19
CA LYS A 190 -14.56 -10.94 8.97
C LYS A 190 -15.50 -12.00 9.55
N GLN A 191 -16.81 -11.78 9.52
CA GLN A 191 -17.77 -12.71 10.09
C GLN A 191 -18.02 -13.87 9.12
N ALA A 192 -17.86 -15.09 9.60
CA ALA A 192 -18.05 -16.29 8.76
C ALA A 192 -19.48 -16.44 8.20
N ASN A 193 -20.48 -15.91 8.91
CA ASN A 193 -21.90 -16.00 8.54
C ASN A 193 -22.38 -14.80 7.71
N TYR A 194 -21.51 -13.83 7.42
CA TYR A 194 -21.89 -12.66 6.64
C TYR A 194 -21.75 -12.95 5.14
N SER A 195 -22.88 -12.98 4.44
CA SER A 195 -22.89 -13.00 2.98
C SER A 195 -22.88 -11.57 2.47
N ARG A 196 -21.81 -11.19 1.77
CA ARG A 196 -21.62 -9.86 1.21
C ARG A 196 -22.63 -9.61 0.09
N PRO A 197 -23.43 -8.54 0.14
CA PRO A 197 -24.36 -8.20 -0.93
C PRO A 197 -23.64 -8.01 -2.28
N PRO A 198 -24.29 -8.32 -3.41
CA PRO A 198 -23.69 -8.26 -4.75
C PRO A 198 -23.31 -6.84 -5.14
N GLN A 199 -24.06 -5.85 -4.66
CA GLN A 199 -23.76 -4.42 -4.82
C GLN A 199 -22.63 -3.93 -3.90
N CYS A 200 -22.23 -4.70 -2.90
CA CYS A 200 -21.23 -4.32 -1.91
C CYS A 200 -19.88 -4.96 -2.27
N GLY A 201 -19.23 -4.52 -3.34
CA GLY A 201 -17.92 -5.04 -3.70
C GLY A 201 -17.20 -4.19 -4.75
N CYS A 202 -15.88 -4.36 -4.84
CA CYS A 202 -15.07 -3.76 -5.90
C CYS A 202 -15.14 -4.57 -7.19
N ASN A 203 -16.31 -5.13 -7.48
CA ASN A 203 -16.55 -5.78 -8.74
C ASN A 203 -16.89 -4.68 -9.72
N ALA A 204 -15.94 -4.39 -10.60
CA ALA A 204 -16.29 -3.84 -11.88
C ALA A 204 -17.34 -4.78 -12.48
N GLN A 205 -18.61 -4.36 -12.46
CA GLN A 205 -19.62 -4.90 -13.35
C GLN A 205 -19.04 -4.59 -14.72
N ALA A 206 -18.27 -5.54 -15.25
CA ALA A 206 -17.45 -5.31 -16.40
C ALA A 206 -18.39 -5.33 -17.59
N GLU A 207 -18.99 -4.17 -17.89
CA GLU A 207 -19.79 -4.06 -19.10
C GLU A 207 -18.93 -4.32 -20.34
N ASN A 208 -17.57 -4.23 -20.24
CA ASN A 208 -16.67 -4.31 -21.38
C ASN A 208 -15.31 -5.04 -21.18
N PHE A 209 -15.08 -5.83 -20.12
CA PHE A 209 -13.81 -6.58 -19.99
C PHE A 209 -13.93 -7.89 -19.21
N SER A 210 -12.97 -8.80 -19.44
CA SER A 210 -12.92 -10.12 -18.78
C SER A 210 -11.71 -10.19 -17.83
N ILE A 211 -11.98 -10.51 -16.56
CA ILE A 211 -10.95 -10.67 -15.52
C ILE A 211 -10.38 -12.08 -15.61
N ILE A 212 -9.14 -12.20 -16.09
CA ILE A 212 -8.43 -13.49 -16.24
C ILE A 212 -7.99 -14.06 -14.87
N GLY A 213 -7.85 -13.20 -13.86
CA GLY A 213 -7.34 -13.53 -12.52
C GLY A 213 -8.37 -14.04 -11.50
N GLY A 214 -9.57 -14.43 -11.94
CA GLY A 214 -10.60 -14.99 -11.06
C GLY A 214 -11.36 -13.93 -10.28
N ASN A 215 -12.58 -13.64 -10.72
CA ASN A 215 -13.57 -13.02 -9.86
C ASN A 215 -14.18 -14.13 -8.98
N PRO A 216 -14.19 -14.04 -7.64
CA PRO A 216 -14.97 -15.00 -6.86
C PRO A 216 -16.43 -14.93 -7.33
N PRO A 217 -17.06 -16.07 -7.66
CA PRO A 217 -18.43 -16.06 -8.15
C PRO A 217 -19.34 -15.41 -7.11
N ASN A 218 -20.23 -14.56 -7.59
CA ASN A 218 -21.31 -13.99 -6.78
C ASN A 218 -22.16 -15.13 -6.20
N PRO A 219 -22.43 -15.19 -4.88
CA PRO A 219 -23.24 -16.25 -4.28
C PRO A 219 -24.67 -16.37 -4.84
N GLU A 220 -25.16 -15.34 -5.54
CA GLU A 220 -26.54 -15.26 -6.06
C GLU A 220 -26.70 -15.57 -7.55
N GLN A 221 -25.71 -16.17 -8.22
CA GLN A 221 -26.03 -16.82 -9.50
C GLN A 221 -26.71 -18.17 -9.20
N PRO A 222 -27.99 -18.38 -9.61
CA PRO A 222 -28.55 -19.71 -9.65
C PRO A 222 -27.67 -20.51 -10.62
N GLN A 223 -26.87 -21.43 -10.08
CA GLN A 223 -26.21 -22.43 -10.91
C GLN A 223 -27.32 -23.17 -11.66
N PRO A 224 -27.24 -23.32 -12.99
CA PRO A 224 -28.13 -24.28 -13.65
C PRO A 224 -27.84 -25.64 -13.02
N ASP A 225 -28.88 -26.27 -12.46
CA ASP A 225 -28.85 -27.58 -11.82
C ASP A 225 -28.09 -28.60 -12.67
N SER A 226 -26.78 -28.63 -12.48
CA SER A 226 -25.94 -29.73 -12.90
C SER A 226 -25.91 -30.60 -11.66
N GLY A 227 -26.75 -31.63 -11.64
CA GLY A 227 -26.78 -32.61 -10.56
C GLY A 227 -25.38 -33.19 -10.34
N VAL A 228 -24.63 -32.60 -9.42
CA VAL A 228 -23.39 -33.16 -8.91
C VAL A 228 -23.79 -34.06 -7.76
N THR A 229 -23.99 -35.34 -8.07
CA THR A 229 -23.95 -36.39 -7.06
C THR A 229 -22.59 -36.25 -6.37
N THR A 230 -22.58 -35.75 -5.14
CA THR A 230 -21.41 -35.81 -4.26
C THR A 230 -21.13 -37.28 -3.94
N LEU A 231 -20.39 -37.94 -4.83
CA LEU A 231 -19.67 -39.16 -4.51
C LEU A 231 -18.47 -38.74 -3.68
N VAL A 232 -18.67 -38.62 -2.36
CA VAL A 232 -17.55 -38.60 -1.42
C VAL A 232 -16.92 -40.00 -1.51
N PRO A 233 -15.68 -40.16 -2.03
CA PRO A 233 -15.06 -41.46 -2.02
C PRO A 233 -14.74 -41.80 -0.57
N ALA A 234 -15.30 -42.90 -0.07
CA ALA A 234 -14.94 -43.43 1.23
C ALA A 234 -13.43 -43.71 1.26
N PRO A 235 -12.70 -43.36 2.33
CA PRO A 235 -11.28 -43.64 2.43
C PRO A 235 -11.07 -45.16 2.42
N ALA A 236 -10.40 -45.68 1.38
CA ALA A 236 -9.94 -47.05 1.39
C ALA A 236 -8.87 -47.21 2.46
N ALA A 237 -9.03 -48.20 3.35
CA ALA A 237 -8.01 -48.52 4.34
C ALA A 237 -6.68 -48.79 3.65
N LYS A 238 -5.66 -48.01 4.02
CA LYS A 238 -4.32 -48.12 3.43
C LYS A 238 -3.69 -49.41 3.95
N LEU A 239 -3.47 -50.36 3.05
CA LEU A 239 -2.77 -51.60 3.37
C LEU A 239 -1.34 -51.26 3.82
N ASP A 240 -0.94 -51.78 4.98
CA ASP A 240 0.40 -51.59 5.53
C ASP A 240 1.41 -52.37 4.67
N ALA A 241 2.30 -51.63 4.00
CA ALA A 241 3.29 -52.19 3.09
C ALA A 241 4.38 -53.02 3.81
N GLY A 242 4.41 -53.00 5.15
CA GLY A 242 5.29 -53.81 5.99
C GLY A 242 4.66 -55.08 6.55
N ALA A 243 3.38 -55.37 6.28
CA ALA A 243 2.71 -56.56 6.80
C ALA A 243 3.21 -57.83 6.09
N ASP A 244 3.60 -58.84 6.87
CA ASP A 244 3.98 -60.14 6.34
C ASP A 244 2.75 -60.84 5.69
N PRO A 245 2.96 -61.74 4.71
CA PRO A 245 1.86 -62.34 3.96
C PRO A 245 0.88 -63.13 4.85
N GLU A 246 1.37 -63.67 5.97
CA GLU A 246 0.57 -64.43 6.92
C GLU A 246 -0.36 -63.52 7.75
N THR A 247 0.09 -62.31 8.13
CA THR A 247 -0.76 -61.33 8.84
C THR A 247 -1.87 -60.80 7.92
N LEU A 248 -1.57 -60.59 6.64
CA LEU A 248 -2.58 -60.19 5.65
C LEU A 248 -3.63 -61.29 5.42
N ALA A 249 -3.20 -62.56 5.38
CA ALA A 249 -4.11 -63.69 5.22
C ALA A 249 -5.03 -63.86 6.45
N ASN A 250 -4.50 -63.66 7.66
CA ASN A 250 -5.29 -63.73 8.90
C ASN A 250 -6.33 -62.60 8.97
N ALA A 251 -5.96 -61.37 8.60
CA ALA A 251 -6.88 -60.23 8.54
C ALA A 251 -7.98 -60.42 7.48
N ALA A 252 -7.63 -60.93 6.30
CA ALA A 252 -8.61 -61.27 5.26
C ALA A 252 -9.52 -62.44 5.67
N GLY A 253 -9.00 -63.38 6.46
CA GLY A 253 -9.73 -64.53 6.99
C GLY A 253 -10.55 -64.25 8.27
N GLY A 254 -10.52 -63.03 8.81
CA GLY A 254 -11.24 -62.67 10.05
C GLY A 254 -10.75 -63.40 11.30
N LEU A 255 -9.51 -63.90 11.29
CA LEU A 255 -8.91 -64.63 12.40
C LEU A 255 -8.24 -63.66 13.38
N ASP A 256 -9.07 -62.93 14.09
CA ASP A 256 -8.61 -62.00 15.12
C ASP A 256 -8.41 -62.76 16.43
N ARG A 257 -7.41 -62.38 17.24
CA ARG A 257 -7.19 -62.96 18.59
C ARG A 257 -8.43 -62.87 19.50
N ALA A 258 -9.36 -61.97 19.20
CA ALA A 258 -10.64 -61.83 19.91
C ALA A 258 -11.70 -62.87 19.48
N ALA A 259 -11.54 -63.49 18.30
CA ALA A 259 -12.43 -64.51 17.76
C ALA A 259 -12.08 -65.94 18.22
N ILE A 260 -10.90 -66.14 18.80
CA ILE A 260 -10.46 -67.41 19.39
C ILE A 260 -10.72 -67.35 20.90
N LYS A 261 -11.82 -67.97 21.34
CA LYS A 261 -12.14 -68.20 22.76
C LYS A 261 -12.10 -69.70 23.04
#